data_AF-A0A239HB62-F1
#
_entry.id   AF-A0A239HB62-F1
#
_cell.length_a   1.000
_cell.length_b   1.000
_cell.length_c   1.000
_cell.angle_alpha   90.00
_cell.angle_beta   90.00
_cell.angle_gamma   90.00
#
_symmetry.space_group_name_H-M   'P 1'
#
loop_
_entity.id
_entity.type
_entity.pdbx_description
1 polymer ?
#
loop_
_entity_poly.entity_id
_entity_poly.type
_entity_poly.pdbx_seq_one_letter_code
_entity_poly.pdbx_strand_id
1 'polypeptide(L)'
;MMRLFSSMSSRIFLILLGGIVISATLTLGFAMSERQEMIRDFRYAQAAERVSQFLLSFERVSPALRPELARAAVGVGIDIRPAGQAREREADEGSLAAAVDQRLPGGFRVAAAEPGPGLCPPPFDEGRRGDGRLPCEPLLVQLPDGDRLLLVSRPPRPAGRMRPRARPDFTVQAILFILSIGVLAAFIARMATAPVKRLAQAATALGGDMERPPLPEAGATEIRQAAAAFNAMQSRIRRHIRQQTHMLAAITHDLQTPLTRMRLRLEKVGDEELRGKLLGDLSAMQGMVREGLDLARSLDASEPVQRLDLDSLVDSVCTDASDAGQAVSFSGSTGMSLPGRPLALRRCLTNLVDNAAKYGRRADVTVQRGPGVVLVSVRDHGPGIPEDQLEKVFDPFYRLETSRSRDTGGTGLGLAIARNIAEQHGGKIELRNRADGGLEAILTLPC
;
A
#
# COMPACT_ATOMS: atom_id res chain seq x y z
N MET A 1 28.39 -7.14 12.54
CA MET A 1 27.16 -6.33 12.77
C MET A 1 26.31 -6.09 11.52
N MET A 2 26.88 -5.85 10.32
CA MET A 2 26.10 -5.51 9.10
C MET A 2 25.20 -6.62 8.51
N ARG A 3 25.43 -7.92 8.82
CA ARG A 3 24.56 -9.03 8.34
C ARG A 3 23.24 -9.18 9.12
N LEU A 4 23.15 -8.63 10.33
CA LEU A 4 21.93 -8.72 11.15
C LEU A 4 20.80 -7.79 10.64
N PHE A 5 21.11 -6.80 9.80
CA PHE A 5 20.11 -5.88 9.24
C PHE A 5 19.79 -6.17 7.77
N SER A 6 20.36 -7.22 7.18
CA SER A 6 20.20 -7.49 5.74
C SER A 6 19.08 -8.47 5.42
N SER A 7 18.72 -9.37 6.35
CA SER A 7 17.62 -10.34 6.18
C SER A 7 16.27 -9.76 6.63
N MET A 8 15.20 -10.10 5.90
CA MET A 8 13.81 -9.81 6.31
C MET A 8 13.53 -10.32 7.71
N SER A 9 13.95 -11.56 8.02
CA SER A 9 13.69 -12.20 9.31
C SER A 9 14.31 -11.42 10.46
N SER A 10 15.58 -11.02 10.32
CA SER A 10 16.31 -10.28 11.33
C SER A 10 15.78 -8.84 11.50
N ARG A 11 15.35 -8.18 10.43
CA ARG A 11 14.69 -6.86 10.51
C ARG A 11 13.36 -6.95 11.26
N ILE A 12 12.51 -7.92 10.90
CA ILE A 12 11.23 -8.15 11.58
C ILE A 12 11.50 -8.43 13.06
N PHE A 13 12.42 -9.34 13.37
CA PHE A 13 12.75 -9.69 14.74
C PHE A 13 13.22 -8.49 15.57
N LEU A 14 14.14 -7.66 15.03
CA LEU A 14 14.66 -6.49 15.74
C LEU A 14 13.60 -5.39 15.93
N ILE A 15 12.73 -5.17 14.94
CA ILE A 15 11.61 -4.22 15.06
C ILE A 15 10.61 -4.70 16.10
N LEU A 16 10.30 -6.00 16.09
CA LEU A 16 9.34 -6.61 17.01
C LEU A 16 9.90 -6.58 18.44
N LEU A 17 11.16 -6.99 18.63
CA LEU A 17 11.85 -6.94 19.92
C LEU A 17 11.96 -5.50 20.45
N GLY A 18 12.43 -4.57 19.62
CA GLY A 18 12.56 -3.16 20.00
C GLY A 18 11.22 -2.52 20.34
N GLY A 19 10.19 -2.78 19.53
CA GLY A 19 8.84 -2.29 19.77
C GLY A 19 8.21 -2.85 21.05
N ILE A 20 8.41 -4.14 21.34
CA ILE A 20 7.97 -4.75 22.61
C ILE A 20 8.71 -4.10 23.79
N VAL A 21 10.03 -3.94 23.71
CA VAL A 21 10.81 -3.35 24.80
C VAL A 21 10.38 -1.91 25.07
N ILE A 22 10.24 -1.08 24.02
CA ILE A 22 9.80 0.32 24.14
C ILE A 22 8.39 0.41 24.71
N SER A 23 7.47 -0.44 24.22
CA SER A 23 6.09 -0.47 24.72
C SER A 23 6.07 -0.89 26.20
N ALA A 24 6.78 -1.95 26.55
CA ALA A 24 6.87 -2.42 27.93
C ALA A 24 7.49 -1.38 28.86
N THR A 25 8.56 -0.69 28.46
CA THR A 25 9.19 0.35 29.29
C THR A 25 8.31 1.58 29.45
N LEU A 26 7.62 2.04 28.39
CA LEU A 26 6.64 3.12 28.47
C LEU A 26 5.49 2.76 29.40
N THR A 27 4.89 1.59 29.23
CA THR A 27 3.78 1.12 30.08
C THR A 27 4.22 0.99 31.54
N LEU A 28 5.38 0.40 31.80
CA LEU A 28 5.91 0.26 33.17
C LEU A 28 6.25 1.63 33.78
N GLY A 29 6.77 2.56 32.97
CA GLY A 29 7.09 3.93 33.38
C GLY A 29 5.85 4.71 33.81
N PHE A 30 4.81 4.73 32.96
CA PHE A 30 3.53 5.36 33.28
C PHE A 30 2.87 4.73 34.52
N ALA A 31 2.92 3.40 34.64
CA ALA A 31 2.38 2.70 35.80
C ALA A 31 3.10 3.04 37.11
N MET A 32 4.41 3.26 37.06
CA MET A 32 5.18 3.66 38.23
C MET A 32 4.96 5.13 38.60
N SER A 33 4.83 6.03 37.61
CA SER A 33 4.61 7.47 37.87
C SER A 33 3.25 7.75 38.52
N GLU A 34 2.17 7.20 37.96
CA GLU A 34 0.82 7.35 38.54
C GLU A 34 0.76 6.81 39.98
N ARG A 35 1.43 5.68 40.22
CA ARG A 35 1.49 5.06 41.55
C ARG A 35 2.22 5.94 42.56
N GLN A 36 3.31 6.61 42.18
CA GLN A 36 4.07 7.46 43.09
C GLN A 36 3.30 8.73 43.47
N GLU A 37 2.60 9.35 42.52
CA GLU A 37 1.77 10.53 42.78
C GLU A 37 0.60 10.22 43.71
N MET A 38 -0.16 9.15 43.44
CA MET A 38 -1.26 8.74 44.33
C MET A 38 -0.80 8.46 45.77
N ILE A 39 0.33 7.78 45.94
CA ILE A 39 0.87 7.48 47.29
C ILE A 39 1.29 8.75 48.01
N ARG A 40 1.88 9.71 47.30
CA ARG A 40 2.29 11.01 47.84
C ARG A 40 1.07 11.78 48.34
N ASP A 41 0.04 11.92 47.53
CA ASP A 41 -1.14 12.74 47.85
C ASP A 41 -1.93 12.14 49.03
N PHE A 42 -2.07 10.81 49.08
CA PHE A 42 -2.66 10.12 50.22
C PHE A 42 -1.89 10.37 51.54
N ARG A 43 -0.55 10.34 51.47
CA ARG A 43 0.33 10.58 52.63
C ARG A 43 0.21 12.01 53.16
N TYR A 44 0.17 13.01 52.26
CA TYR A 44 -0.06 14.41 52.64
C TYR A 44 -1.44 14.63 53.25
N ALA A 45 -2.49 14.07 52.66
CA ALA A 45 -3.86 14.18 53.19
C ALA A 45 -3.96 13.63 54.63
N GLN A 46 -3.36 12.45 54.88
CA GLN A 46 -3.36 11.84 56.21
C GLN A 46 -2.52 12.62 57.23
N ALA A 47 -1.37 13.16 56.81
CA ALA A 47 -0.56 14.01 57.68
C ALA A 47 -1.28 15.33 58.01
N ALA A 48 -1.93 15.95 57.03
CA ALA A 48 -2.69 17.18 57.22
C ALA A 48 -3.84 16.96 58.21
N GLU A 49 -4.62 15.89 58.06
CA GLU A 49 -5.69 15.54 58.97
C GLU A 49 -5.22 15.39 60.43
N ARG A 50 -4.10 14.69 60.64
CA ARG A 50 -3.52 14.48 61.98
C ARG A 50 -3.03 15.79 62.61
N VAL A 51 -2.36 16.63 61.83
CA VAL A 51 -1.85 17.94 62.30
C VAL A 51 -3.02 18.86 62.64
N SER A 52 -4.05 18.94 61.79
CA SER A 52 -5.23 19.77 62.03
C SER A 52 -5.99 19.32 63.30
N GLN A 53 -6.25 18.02 63.46
CA GLN A 53 -6.90 17.48 64.66
C GLN A 53 -6.10 17.79 65.93
N PHE A 54 -4.77 17.66 65.86
CA PHE A 54 -3.91 17.95 66.99
C PHE A 54 -3.89 19.45 67.34
N LEU A 55 -3.78 20.35 66.35
CA LEU A 55 -3.82 21.80 66.58
C LEU A 55 -5.12 22.26 67.23
N LEU A 56 -6.26 21.72 66.78
CA LEU A 56 -7.58 21.97 67.39
C LEU A 56 -7.67 21.47 68.83
N SER A 57 -7.03 20.34 69.14
CA SER A 57 -6.95 19.84 70.52
C SER A 57 -6.00 20.68 71.38
N PHE A 58 -4.89 21.14 70.81
CA PHE A 58 -3.83 21.88 71.49
C PHE A 58 -4.28 23.29 71.89
N GLU A 59 -5.06 23.96 71.04
CA GLU A 59 -5.67 25.27 71.34
C GLU A 59 -6.54 25.21 72.60
N ARG A 60 -7.36 24.16 72.73
CA ARG A 60 -8.32 23.98 73.83
C ARG A 60 -7.67 23.67 75.18
N VAL A 61 -6.39 23.29 75.20
CA VAL A 61 -5.66 23.01 76.44
C VAL A 61 -5.17 24.31 77.06
N SER A 62 -5.31 24.42 78.39
CA SER A 62 -4.87 25.59 79.14
C SER A 62 -3.37 25.86 78.93
N PRO A 63 -2.94 27.13 78.85
CA PRO A 63 -1.54 27.48 78.53
C PRO A 63 -0.49 26.82 79.42
N ALA A 64 -0.83 26.53 80.68
CA ALA A 64 0.06 25.85 81.63
C ALA A 64 0.39 24.39 81.27
N LEU A 65 -0.51 23.69 80.56
CA LEU A 65 -0.36 22.28 80.19
C LEU A 65 0.14 22.07 78.75
N ARG A 66 0.13 23.13 77.92
CA ARG A 66 0.63 23.12 76.54
C ARG A 66 2.08 22.58 76.41
N PRO A 67 3.04 22.91 77.31
CA PRO A 67 4.40 22.37 77.23
C PRO A 67 4.50 20.86 77.51
N GLU A 68 3.60 20.29 78.30
CA GLU A 68 3.56 18.84 78.55
C GLU A 68 2.95 18.10 77.37
N LEU A 69 1.88 18.63 76.80
CA LEU A 69 1.25 18.08 75.60
C LEU A 69 2.20 18.14 74.39
N ALA A 70 2.94 19.24 74.23
CA ALA A 70 3.97 19.37 73.19
C ALA A 70 5.06 18.30 73.31
N ARG A 71 5.51 17.99 74.54
CA ARG A 71 6.48 16.91 74.79
C ARG A 71 5.90 15.52 74.48
N ALA A 72 4.63 15.28 74.83
CA ALA A 72 3.95 14.02 74.53
C ALA A 72 3.74 13.80 73.02
N ALA A 73 3.46 14.87 72.28
CA ALA A 73 3.19 14.84 70.84
C ALA A 73 4.40 14.36 70.01
N VAL A 74 5.64 14.57 70.50
CA VAL A 74 6.86 14.09 69.84
C VAL A 74 6.84 12.57 69.66
N GLY A 75 6.28 11.83 70.62
CA GLY A 75 6.13 10.37 70.55
C GLY A 75 5.19 9.89 69.44
N VAL A 76 4.25 10.74 69.03
CA VAL A 76 3.30 10.49 67.94
C VAL A 76 3.79 11.08 66.60
N GLY A 77 4.98 11.70 66.61
CA GLY A 77 5.63 12.26 65.42
C GLY A 77 5.26 13.71 65.13
N ILE A 78 4.76 14.48 66.10
CA ILE A 78 4.53 15.92 65.96
C ILE A 78 5.44 16.65 66.95
N ASP A 79 6.38 17.45 66.46
CA ASP A 79 7.30 18.25 67.29
C ASP A 79 6.86 19.71 67.22
N ILE A 80 6.35 20.28 68.33
CA ILE A 80 6.02 21.71 68.42
C ILE A 80 7.08 22.44 69.23
N ARG A 81 7.53 23.56 68.69
CA ARG A 81 8.44 24.51 69.36
C ARG A 81 7.89 25.93 69.25
N PRO A 82 8.30 26.85 70.13
CA PRO A 82 8.04 28.27 69.91
C PRO A 82 8.61 28.72 68.57
N ALA A 83 7.91 29.57 67.82
CA ALA A 83 8.34 29.98 66.47
C ALA A 83 9.72 30.66 66.44
N GLY A 84 10.11 31.35 67.51
CA GLY A 84 11.41 32.03 67.59
C GLY A 84 11.64 32.97 66.41
N GLN A 85 12.77 32.81 65.72
CA GLN A 85 13.15 33.56 64.50
C GLN A 85 12.81 32.84 63.19
N ALA A 86 11.97 31.80 63.23
CA ALA A 86 11.58 31.08 62.01
C ALA A 86 10.90 32.03 61.01
N ARG A 87 11.36 31.98 59.76
CA ARG A 87 10.82 32.79 58.67
C ARG A 87 9.75 32.01 57.93
N GLU A 88 8.70 32.72 57.55
CA GLU A 88 7.67 32.20 56.67
C GLU A 88 8.20 32.08 55.25
N ARG A 89 7.81 31.00 54.59
CA ARG A 89 8.04 30.72 53.19
C ARG A 89 6.69 30.53 52.53
N GLU A 90 6.58 31.00 51.28
CA GLU A 90 5.40 30.75 50.47
C GLU A 90 5.18 29.24 50.27
N ALA A 91 3.95 28.79 50.53
CA ALA A 91 3.57 27.39 50.47
C ALA A 91 3.24 27.00 49.03
N ASP A 92 3.89 25.95 48.51
CA ASP A 92 3.58 25.43 47.17
C ASP A 92 2.14 24.88 47.14
N GLU A 93 1.46 25.01 45.99
CA GLU A 93 0.11 24.50 45.74
C GLU A 93 0.15 22.96 45.77
N GLY A 94 -0.16 22.36 46.93
CA GLY A 94 -0.01 20.91 47.21
C GLY A 94 0.95 20.56 48.36
N SER A 95 1.50 21.56 49.05
CA SER A 95 2.30 21.41 50.27
C SER A 95 1.47 20.96 51.48
N LEU A 96 2.15 20.44 52.53
CA LEU A 96 1.48 20.10 53.78
C LEU A 96 0.88 21.35 54.43
N ALA A 97 1.55 22.50 54.33
CA ALA A 97 1.05 23.77 54.85
C ALA A 97 -0.30 24.14 54.24
N ALA A 98 -0.41 24.14 52.91
CA ALA A 98 -1.67 24.44 52.22
C ALA A 98 -2.78 23.44 52.57
N ALA A 99 -2.45 22.15 52.69
CA ALA A 99 -3.42 21.11 53.04
C ALA A 99 -3.94 21.23 54.48
N VAL A 100 -3.12 21.71 55.42
CA VAL A 100 -3.50 21.96 56.82
C VAL A 100 -4.30 23.25 56.96
N ASP A 101 -3.87 24.33 56.29
CA ASP A 101 -4.55 25.64 56.32
C ASP A 101 -6.00 25.54 55.86
N GLN A 102 -6.24 24.82 54.74
CA GLN A 102 -7.59 24.57 54.21
C GLN A 102 -8.51 23.79 55.15
N ARG A 103 -7.96 23.06 56.14
CA ARG A 103 -8.71 22.20 57.06
C ARG A 103 -8.98 22.87 58.41
N LEU A 104 -8.29 23.95 58.74
CA LEU A 104 -8.46 24.64 60.01
C LEU A 104 -9.58 25.69 59.92
N PRO A 105 -10.35 25.90 61.01
CA PRO A 105 -11.36 26.93 61.08
C PRO A 105 -10.73 28.34 61.12
N GLY A 106 -11.54 29.37 60.84
CA GLY A 106 -11.09 30.76 60.86
C GLY A 106 -10.48 31.16 62.22
N GLY A 107 -9.30 31.79 62.18
CA GLY A 107 -8.53 32.20 63.37
C GLY A 107 -7.12 31.59 63.42
N PHE A 108 -6.92 30.46 62.74
CA PHE A 108 -5.59 29.92 62.50
C PHE A 108 -4.99 30.52 61.23
N ARG A 109 -3.66 30.68 61.20
CA ARG A 109 -2.90 30.88 59.96
C ARG A 109 -1.77 29.89 59.89
N VAL A 110 -1.66 29.16 58.78
CA VAL A 110 -0.58 28.21 58.56
C VAL A 110 0.23 28.61 57.33
N ALA A 111 1.54 28.73 57.52
CA ALA A 111 2.50 28.96 56.46
C ALA A 111 3.58 27.87 56.46
N ALA A 112 4.25 27.65 55.34
CA ALA A 112 5.48 26.86 55.33
C ALA A 112 6.59 27.66 56.03
N ALA A 113 7.48 26.99 56.75
CA ALA A 113 8.64 27.63 57.38
C ALA A 113 9.93 27.31 56.62
N GLU A 114 10.92 28.20 56.70
CA GLU A 114 12.26 27.88 56.20
C GLU A 114 12.90 26.72 57.01
N PRO A 115 13.49 25.71 56.35
CA PRO A 115 14.16 24.62 57.04
C PRO A 115 15.41 25.15 57.75
N GLY A 116 15.44 24.98 59.07
CA GLY A 116 16.55 25.34 59.95
C GLY A 116 17.30 24.11 60.48
N PRO A 117 18.55 24.29 60.95
CA PRO A 117 19.39 23.20 61.43
C PRO A 117 18.72 22.45 62.59
N GLY A 118 18.57 21.13 62.44
CA GLY A 118 18.02 20.25 63.48
C GLY A 118 16.50 20.16 63.55
N LEU A 119 15.75 20.83 62.66
CA LEU A 119 14.29 20.66 62.53
C LEU A 119 13.93 19.36 61.80
N CYS A 120 14.72 19.01 60.78
CA CYS A 120 14.56 17.80 59.98
C CYS A 120 15.87 16.99 59.98
N PRO A 121 16.07 16.04 60.92
CA PRO A 121 17.30 15.27 60.97
C PRO A 121 17.45 14.33 59.75
N PRO A 122 18.68 14.02 59.27
CA PRO A 122 18.88 13.02 58.22
C PRO A 122 18.33 11.64 58.69
N PRO A 123 17.68 10.87 57.80
CA PRO A 123 17.76 10.89 56.33
C PRO A 123 16.69 11.76 55.65
N PHE A 124 16.07 12.70 56.37
CA PHE A 124 15.00 13.56 55.83
C PHE A 124 15.52 14.84 55.12
N ASP A 125 16.85 15.03 55.07
CA ASP A 125 17.52 16.27 54.63
C ASP A 125 18.33 16.10 53.31
N GLU A 126 18.06 15.05 52.53
CA GLU A 126 18.57 14.98 51.17
C GLU A 126 17.43 15.27 50.21
N GLY A 127 17.48 16.42 49.54
CA GLY A 127 16.50 16.96 48.58
C GLY A 127 16.18 16.11 47.34
N ARG A 128 16.11 14.79 47.47
CA ARG A 128 15.52 13.90 46.48
C ARG A 128 14.01 13.92 46.63
N ARG A 129 13.35 14.80 45.88
CA ARG A 129 11.90 14.85 45.63
C ARG A 129 11.30 13.55 45.01
N GLY A 130 11.99 12.40 45.08
CA GLY A 130 11.71 11.22 44.25
C GLY A 130 11.42 9.90 44.98
N ASP A 131 11.57 9.77 46.31
CA ASP A 131 11.40 8.46 46.98
C ASP A 131 10.02 8.28 47.66
N GLY A 132 9.07 9.17 47.41
CA GLY A 132 7.71 9.10 47.96
C GLY A 132 7.61 9.19 49.49
N ARG A 133 8.72 9.31 50.22
CA ARG A 133 8.75 9.58 51.68
C ARG A 133 8.17 10.97 51.91
N LEU A 134 7.34 11.15 52.95
CA LEU A 134 6.86 12.49 53.29
C LEU A 134 8.09 13.39 53.53
N PRO A 135 8.20 14.54 52.86
CA PRO A 135 9.22 15.50 53.23
C PRO A 135 8.89 16.01 54.64
N CYS A 136 9.93 16.13 55.45
CA CYS A 136 9.83 16.83 56.71
C CYS A 136 9.59 18.31 56.38
N GLU A 137 8.33 18.73 56.44
CA GLU A 137 7.93 20.10 56.12
C GLU A 137 7.64 20.83 57.44
N PRO A 138 8.47 21.80 57.84
CA PRO A 138 8.20 22.62 59.01
C PRO A 138 7.09 23.62 58.68
N LEU A 139 6.13 23.75 59.59
CA LEU A 139 4.94 24.57 59.48
C LEU A 139 5.00 25.68 60.53
N LEU A 140 4.79 26.91 60.11
CA LEU A 140 4.58 28.02 61.04
C LEU A 140 3.08 28.19 61.24
N VAL A 141 2.62 28.02 62.47
CA VAL A 141 1.21 28.06 62.84
C VAL A 141 0.99 29.23 63.80
N GLN A 142 0.12 30.15 63.43
CA GLN A 142 -0.39 31.17 64.33
C GLN A 142 -1.75 30.70 64.89
N LEU A 143 -1.85 30.60 66.21
CA LEU A 143 -3.09 30.26 66.90
C LEU A 143 -4.02 31.49 66.99
N PRO A 144 -5.33 31.28 67.21
CA PRO A 144 -6.28 32.37 67.46
C PRO A 144 -5.89 33.26 68.65
N ASP A 145 -5.24 32.68 69.66
CA ASP A 145 -4.70 33.39 70.83
C ASP A 145 -3.49 34.30 70.51
N GLY A 146 -3.01 34.31 69.25
CA GLY A 146 -1.87 35.11 68.79
C GLY A 146 -0.50 34.43 68.92
N ASP A 147 -0.43 33.29 69.62
CA ASP A 147 0.81 32.50 69.77
C ASP A 147 1.29 31.97 68.41
N ARG A 148 2.58 32.16 68.12
CA ARG A 148 3.24 31.60 66.93
C ARG A 148 4.07 30.40 67.30
N LEU A 149 3.75 29.26 66.70
CA LEU A 149 4.39 27.97 66.94
C LEU A 149 5.02 27.44 65.65
N LEU A 150 6.15 26.77 65.80
CA LEU A 150 6.80 26.01 64.75
C LEU A 150 6.48 24.52 64.96
N LEU A 151 5.75 23.94 64.03
CA LEU A 151 5.34 22.54 64.06
C LEU A 151 6.10 21.77 63.00
N VAL A 152 6.69 20.64 63.37
CA VAL A 152 7.32 19.71 62.44
C VAL A 152 6.59 18.37 62.51
N SER A 153 5.95 18.00 61.41
CA SER A 153 5.32 16.68 61.25
C SER A 153 6.37 15.68 60.77
N ARG A 154 6.73 14.72 61.62
CA ARG A 154 7.61 13.61 61.26
C ARG A 154 6.75 12.47 60.74
N PRO A 155 7.14 11.81 59.64
CA PRO A 155 6.40 10.65 59.15
C PRO A 155 6.32 9.58 60.25
N PRO A 156 5.17 8.90 60.41
CA PRO A 156 5.09 7.79 61.35
C PRO A 156 6.15 6.74 60.97
N ARG A 157 6.76 6.11 61.98
CA ARG A 157 7.61 4.92 61.77
C ARG A 157 6.83 3.95 60.88
N PRO A 158 7.45 3.38 59.83
CA PRO A 158 6.69 2.64 58.82
C PRO A 158 5.90 1.51 59.50
N ALA A 159 4.57 1.70 59.60
CA ALA A 159 3.66 0.63 59.93
C ALA A 159 3.81 -0.43 58.84
N GLY A 160 3.91 -1.70 59.25
CA GLY A 160 4.27 -2.83 58.39
C GLY A 160 3.53 -2.84 57.04
N ARG A 161 4.24 -3.36 56.03
CA ARG A 161 3.85 -3.51 54.61
C ARG A 161 2.32 -3.50 54.37
N MET A 162 1.76 -2.31 54.19
CA MET A 162 0.37 -2.15 53.77
C MET A 162 0.34 -2.38 52.26
N ARG A 163 -0.25 -3.50 51.82
CA ARG A 163 -0.48 -3.78 50.40
C ARG A 163 -1.59 -2.85 49.91
N PRO A 164 -1.32 -1.87 49.02
CA PRO A 164 -2.37 -1.01 48.51
C PRO A 164 -3.39 -1.86 47.75
N ARG A 165 -4.68 -1.62 48.01
CA ARG A 165 -5.79 -2.27 47.31
C ARG A 165 -5.90 -1.61 45.93
N ALA A 166 -5.50 -2.33 44.89
CA ALA A 166 -5.56 -1.85 43.51
C ALA A 166 -7.01 -1.47 43.14
N ARG A 167 -7.19 -0.22 42.72
CA ARG A 167 -8.40 0.31 42.05
C ARG A 167 -7.97 0.87 40.67
N PRO A 168 -8.91 1.05 39.72
CA PRO A 168 -8.75 0.55 38.36
C PRO A 168 -8.23 1.58 37.34
N ASP A 169 -6.93 1.82 37.29
CA ASP A 169 -6.28 2.54 36.15
C ASP A 169 -5.53 1.59 35.19
N PHE A 170 -5.57 0.29 35.46
CA PHE A 170 -4.96 -0.73 34.59
C PHE A 170 -5.61 -0.80 33.20
N THR A 171 -6.87 -0.36 33.06
CA THR A 171 -7.61 -0.42 31.80
C THR A 171 -7.03 0.51 30.74
N VAL A 172 -6.69 1.76 31.09
CA VAL A 172 -6.11 2.73 30.16
C VAL A 172 -4.72 2.26 29.71
N GLN A 173 -3.90 1.79 30.66
CA GLN A 173 -2.57 1.25 30.37
C GLN A 173 -2.64 -0.01 29.48
N ALA A 174 -3.59 -0.92 29.74
CA ALA A 174 -3.81 -2.09 28.91
C ALA A 174 -4.28 -1.72 27.50
N ILE A 175 -5.15 -0.72 27.35
CA ILE A 175 -5.60 -0.23 26.03
C ILE A 175 -4.43 0.38 25.25
N LEU A 176 -3.62 1.23 25.87
CA LEU A 176 -2.43 1.83 25.23
C LEU A 176 -1.42 0.76 24.81
N PHE A 177 -1.21 -0.26 25.65
CA PHE A 177 -0.34 -1.39 25.35
C PHE A 177 -0.86 -2.20 24.14
N ILE A 178 -2.14 -2.59 24.16
CA ILE A 178 -2.77 -3.31 23.04
C ILE A 178 -2.72 -2.49 21.75
N LEU A 179 -3.00 -1.19 21.82
CA LEU A 179 -2.93 -0.29 20.67
C LEU A 179 -1.51 -0.23 20.10
N SER A 180 -0.49 -0.11 20.95
CA SER A 180 0.91 -0.08 20.52
C SER A 180 1.34 -1.37 19.81
N ILE A 181 0.91 -2.53 20.33
CA ILE A 181 1.15 -3.83 19.71
C ILE A 181 0.40 -3.92 18.38
N GLY A 182 -0.84 -3.45 18.31
CA GLY A 182 -1.64 -3.42 17.09
C GLY A 182 -0.99 -2.59 15.98
N VAL A 183 -0.48 -1.39 16.31
CA VAL A 183 0.25 -0.52 15.37
C VAL A 183 1.54 -1.19 14.90
N LEU A 184 2.31 -1.79 15.81
CA LEU A 184 3.54 -2.50 15.48
C LEU A 184 3.27 -3.72 14.58
N ALA A 185 2.24 -4.51 14.90
CA ALA A 185 1.82 -5.67 14.11
C ALA A 185 1.37 -5.24 12.70
N ALA A 186 0.57 -4.17 12.60
CA ALA A 186 0.13 -3.63 11.31
C ALA A 186 1.31 -3.10 10.46
N PHE A 187 2.30 -2.47 11.10
CA PHE A 187 3.52 -2.01 10.44
C PHE A 187 4.35 -3.17 9.90
N ILE A 188 4.59 -4.20 10.71
CA ILE A 188 5.34 -5.41 10.30
C ILE A 188 4.60 -6.14 9.17
N ALA A 189 3.29 -6.33 9.30
CA ALA A 189 2.48 -6.97 8.27
C ALA A 189 2.55 -6.22 6.93
N ARG A 190 2.44 -4.88 6.95
CA ARG A 190 2.60 -4.06 5.73
C ARG A 190 4.00 -4.19 5.13
N MET A 191 5.04 -4.18 5.97
CA MET A 191 6.43 -4.32 5.51
C MET A 191 6.70 -5.69 4.86
N ALA A 192 6.10 -6.77 5.40
CA ALA A 192 6.28 -8.12 4.88
C ALA A 192 5.45 -8.39 3.61
N THR A 193 4.21 -7.93 3.56
CA THR A 193 3.26 -8.28 2.49
C THR A 193 3.35 -7.37 1.27
N ALA A 194 3.69 -6.09 1.43
CA ALA A 194 3.74 -5.14 0.32
C ALA A 194 4.71 -5.54 -0.82
N PRO A 195 5.95 -6.01 -0.55
CA PRO A 195 6.87 -6.44 -1.60
C PRO A 195 6.38 -7.67 -2.38
N VAL A 196 5.78 -8.64 -1.68
CA VAL A 196 5.22 -9.86 -2.29
C VAL A 196 4.06 -9.51 -3.22
N LYS A 197 3.17 -8.60 -2.77
CA LYS A 197 2.07 -8.11 -3.61
C LYS A 197 2.57 -7.42 -4.88
N ARG A 198 3.65 -6.63 -4.79
CA ARG A 198 4.28 -5.99 -5.96
C ARG A 198 4.84 -7.01 -6.94
N LEU A 199 5.54 -8.04 -6.45
CA LEU A 199 6.04 -9.14 -7.29
C LEU A 199 4.90 -9.89 -7.98
N ALA A 200 3.82 -10.21 -7.26
CA ALA A 200 2.65 -10.88 -7.82
C ALA A 200 1.99 -10.03 -8.92
N GLN A 201 1.78 -8.74 -8.67
CA GLN A 201 1.23 -7.81 -9.67
C GLN A 201 2.14 -7.68 -10.90
N ALA A 202 3.46 -7.66 -10.71
CA ALA A 202 4.40 -7.62 -11.82
C ALA A 202 4.38 -8.91 -12.65
N ALA A 203 4.28 -10.07 -12.00
CA ALA A 203 4.15 -11.36 -12.67
C ALA A 203 2.86 -11.47 -13.49
N THR A 204 1.71 -11.04 -12.94
CA THR A 204 0.44 -10.99 -13.69
C THR A 204 0.51 -10.02 -14.86
N ALA A 205 1.11 -8.84 -14.65
CA ALA A 205 1.21 -7.84 -15.69
C ALA A 205 2.21 -8.20 -16.81
N LEU A 206 3.20 -9.04 -16.54
CA LEU A 206 4.18 -9.48 -17.54
C LEU A 206 3.52 -10.17 -18.74
N GLY A 207 2.37 -10.82 -18.54
CA GLY A 207 1.60 -11.43 -19.62
C GLY A 207 0.92 -10.43 -20.56
N GLY A 208 0.64 -9.19 -20.11
CA GLY A 208 -0.06 -8.17 -20.91
C GLY A 208 0.85 -7.04 -21.42
N ASP A 209 1.84 -6.62 -20.62
CA ASP A 209 2.82 -5.61 -21.01
C ASP A 209 4.23 -6.12 -20.75
N MET A 210 4.81 -6.67 -21.82
CA MET A 210 6.16 -7.19 -21.77
C MET A 210 7.23 -6.12 -21.70
N GLU A 211 6.98 -4.84 -22.02
CA GLU A 211 8.00 -3.75 -22.05
C GLU A 211 8.04 -2.89 -20.77
N ARG A 212 7.27 -3.29 -19.75
CA ARG A 212 7.22 -2.63 -18.44
C ARG A 212 8.61 -2.45 -17.78
N PRO A 213 8.87 -1.35 -17.06
CA PRO A 213 10.14 -1.16 -16.36
C PRO A 213 10.44 -2.27 -15.33
N PRO A 214 11.73 -2.61 -15.12
CA PRO A 214 12.13 -3.63 -14.17
C PRO A 214 11.76 -3.25 -12.73
N LEU A 215 11.61 -4.26 -11.87
CA LEU A 215 11.32 -4.04 -10.46
C LEU A 215 12.53 -3.42 -9.75
N PRO A 216 12.30 -2.47 -8.83
CA PRO A 216 13.38 -1.89 -8.05
C PRO A 216 14.02 -2.94 -7.14
N GLU A 217 15.33 -3.08 -7.24
CA GLU A 217 16.15 -4.01 -6.44
C GLU A 217 16.48 -3.46 -5.05
N ALA A 218 15.44 -3.03 -4.34
CA ALA A 218 15.53 -2.38 -3.04
C ALA A 218 14.92 -3.21 -1.91
N GLY A 219 15.35 -2.94 -0.67
CA GLY A 219 14.81 -3.57 0.53
C GLY A 219 15.73 -4.64 1.11
N ALA A 220 15.12 -5.63 1.78
CA ALA A 220 15.84 -6.75 2.35
C ALA A 220 16.44 -7.66 1.27
N THR A 221 17.44 -8.44 1.66
CA THR A 221 18.26 -9.22 0.73
C THR A 221 17.42 -10.22 -0.05
N GLU A 222 16.46 -10.88 0.59
CA GLU A 222 15.57 -11.87 -0.02
C GLU A 222 14.67 -11.20 -1.08
N ILE A 223 14.13 -10.02 -0.77
CA ILE A 223 13.30 -9.26 -1.71
C ILE A 223 14.13 -8.76 -2.89
N ARG A 224 15.35 -8.26 -2.63
CA ARG A 224 16.28 -7.81 -3.67
C ARG A 224 16.67 -8.96 -4.60
N GLN A 225 16.98 -10.13 -4.05
CA GLN A 225 17.30 -11.33 -4.83
C GLN A 225 16.12 -11.79 -5.69
N ALA A 226 14.91 -11.80 -5.13
CA ALA A 226 13.70 -12.14 -5.87
C ALA A 226 13.43 -11.13 -7.02
N ALA A 227 13.57 -9.83 -6.76
CA ALA A 227 13.44 -8.78 -7.77
C ALA A 227 14.49 -8.94 -8.89
N ALA A 228 15.76 -9.17 -8.54
CA ALA A 228 16.83 -9.39 -9.50
C ALA A 228 16.59 -10.66 -10.36
N ALA A 229 16.16 -11.75 -9.74
CA ALA A 229 15.82 -12.99 -10.46
C ALA A 229 14.63 -12.79 -11.42
N PHE A 230 13.59 -12.07 -10.99
CA PHE A 230 12.45 -11.71 -11.84
C PHE A 230 12.88 -10.84 -13.03
N ASN A 231 13.67 -9.78 -12.78
CA ASN A 231 14.20 -8.90 -13.82
C ASN A 231 15.05 -9.68 -14.84
N ALA A 232 15.89 -10.62 -14.37
CA ALA A 232 16.69 -11.48 -15.24
C ALA A 232 15.82 -12.41 -16.10
N MET A 233 14.74 -12.97 -15.53
CA MET A 233 13.76 -13.79 -16.26
C MET A 233 13.05 -12.97 -17.35
N GLN A 234 12.54 -11.78 -17.00
CA GLN A 234 11.91 -10.85 -17.93
C GLN A 234 12.84 -10.51 -19.11
N SER A 235 14.11 -10.18 -18.82
CA SER A 235 15.12 -9.88 -19.85
C SER A 235 15.39 -11.07 -20.79
N ARG A 236 15.46 -12.30 -20.25
CA ARG A 236 15.64 -13.52 -21.05
C ARG A 236 14.47 -13.78 -21.99
N ILE A 237 13.25 -13.64 -21.49
CA ILE A 237 12.02 -13.82 -22.29
C ILE A 237 11.98 -12.79 -23.42
N ARG A 238 12.18 -11.50 -23.13
CA ARG A 238 12.25 -10.43 -24.14
C ARG A 238 13.29 -10.74 -25.23
N ARG A 239 14.48 -11.16 -24.82
CA ARG A 239 15.55 -11.49 -25.78
C ARG A 239 15.16 -12.66 -26.68
N HIS A 240 14.53 -13.70 -26.12
CA HIS A 240 14.06 -14.84 -26.91
C HIS A 240 12.99 -14.46 -27.93
N ILE A 241 12.01 -13.64 -27.54
CA ILE A 241 10.97 -13.17 -28.47
C ILE A 241 11.60 -12.34 -29.59
N ARG A 242 12.46 -11.36 -29.27
CA ARG A 242 13.16 -10.57 -30.28
C ARG A 242 14.01 -11.42 -31.22
N GLN A 243 14.71 -12.43 -30.68
CA GLN A 243 15.49 -13.36 -31.50
C GLN A 243 14.61 -14.17 -32.46
N GLN A 244 13.46 -14.66 -32.01
CA GLN A 244 12.50 -15.35 -32.86
C GLN A 244 11.95 -14.44 -33.95
N THR A 245 11.54 -13.21 -33.63
CA THR A 245 11.04 -12.24 -34.60
C THR A 245 12.10 -11.86 -35.64
N HIS A 246 13.35 -11.61 -35.20
CA HIS A 246 14.47 -11.33 -36.10
C HIS A 246 14.79 -12.51 -37.02
N MET A 247 14.80 -13.74 -36.48
CA MET A 247 15.05 -14.95 -37.27
C MET A 247 13.96 -15.15 -38.34
N LEU A 248 12.68 -14.96 -37.98
CA LEU A 248 11.57 -15.07 -38.92
C LEU A 248 11.61 -13.99 -40.00
N ALA A 249 12.02 -12.77 -39.65
CA ALA A 249 12.23 -11.70 -40.62
C ALA A 249 13.37 -12.03 -41.61
N ALA A 250 14.50 -12.55 -41.13
CA ALA A 250 15.62 -12.97 -41.96
C ALA A 250 15.23 -14.12 -42.91
N ILE A 251 14.56 -15.17 -42.38
CA ILE A 251 14.07 -16.30 -43.19
C ILE A 251 13.10 -15.79 -44.28
N THR A 252 12.21 -14.87 -43.96
CA THR A 252 11.26 -14.31 -44.92
C THR A 252 11.97 -13.57 -46.06
N HIS A 253 12.94 -12.74 -45.72
CA HIS A 253 13.77 -12.05 -46.71
C HIS A 253 14.49 -13.04 -47.63
N ASP A 254 15.09 -14.08 -47.05
CA ASP A 254 15.84 -15.10 -47.79
C ASP A 254 14.94 -16.00 -48.63
N LEU A 255 13.66 -16.17 -48.27
CA LEU A 255 12.64 -16.85 -49.08
C LEU A 255 12.12 -15.99 -50.23
N GLN A 256 12.12 -14.67 -50.09
CA GLN A 256 11.63 -13.77 -51.14
C GLN A 256 12.52 -13.81 -52.39
N THR A 257 13.85 -13.91 -52.24
CA THR A 257 14.79 -14.01 -53.36
C THR A 257 14.58 -15.26 -54.26
N PRO A 258 14.51 -16.50 -53.74
CA PRO A 258 14.21 -17.68 -54.55
C PRO A 258 12.79 -17.67 -55.11
N LEU A 259 11.79 -17.14 -54.38
CA LEU A 259 10.42 -17.01 -54.90
C LEU A 259 10.35 -16.06 -56.11
N THR A 260 11.04 -14.91 -56.06
CA THR A 260 11.12 -13.99 -57.20
C THR A 260 11.84 -14.63 -58.40
N ARG A 261 12.94 -15.36 -58.15
CA ARG A 261 13.63 -16.10 -59.22
C ARG A 261 12.76 -17.19 -59.83
N MET A 262 11.97 -17.88 -59.02
CA MET A 262 11.05 -18.92 -59.48
C MET A 262 9.91 -18.32 -60.29
N ARG A 263 9.36 -17.15 -59.90
CA ARG A 263 8.42 -16.37 -60.71
C ARG A 263 8.97 -16.09 -62.11
N LEU A 264 10.19 -15.56 -62.20
CA LEU A 264 10.85 -15.27 -63.49
C LEU A 264 11.11 -16.51 -64.34
N ARG A 265 11.30 -17.69 -63.73
CA ARG A 265 11.44 -18.96 -64.45
C ARG A 265 10.10 -19.48 -64.96
N LEU A 266 9.03 -19.29 -64.19
CA LEU A 266 7.67 -19.66 -64.58
C LEU A 266 7.17 -18.85 -65.77
N GLU A 267 7.61 -17.59 -65.92
CA GLU A 267 7.33 -16.78 -67.12
C GLU A 267 7.84 -17.39 -68.43
N LYS A 268 8.78 -18.35 -68.37
CA LYS A 268 9.32 -19.05 -69.55
C LYS A 268 8.56 -20.33 -69.90
N VAL A 269 7.54 -20.70 -69.13
CA VAL A 269 6.70 -21.87 -69.40
C VAL A 269 5.79 -21.53 -70.59
N GLY A 270 5.93 -22.30 -71.68
CA GLY A 270 5.19 -22.05 -72.93
C GLY A 270 3.70 -22.44 -72.89
N ASP A 271 3.30 -23.25 -71.91
CA ASP A 271 1.90 -23.58 -71.66
C ASP A 271 1.28 -22.50 -70.74
N GLU A 272 0.37 -21.71 -71.31
CA GLU A 272 -0.26 -20.58 -70.64
C GLU A 272 -1.13 -21.01 -69.44
N GLU A 273 -1.83 -22.14 -69.55
CA GLU A 273 -2.70 -22.64 -68.49
C GLU A 273 -1.86 -23.15 -67.31
N LEU A 274 -0.80 -23.88 -67.61
CA LEU A 274 0.15 -24.35 -66.60
C LEU A 274 0.91 -23.18 -65.95
N ARG A 275 1.34 -22.19 -66.74
CA ARG A 275 2.00 -20.97 -66.26
C ARG A 275 1.11 -20.23 -65.27
N GLY A 276 -0.15 -19.99 -65.63
CA GLY A 276 -1.13 -19.34 -64.76
C GLY A 276 -1.32 -20.08 -63.44
N LYS A 277 -1.49 -21.42 -63.49
CA LYS A 277 -1.62 -22.26 -62.28
C LYS A 277 -0.39 -22.19 -61.38
N LEU A 278 0.82 -22.26 -61.94
CA LEU A 278 2.08 -22.22 -61.18
C LEU A 278 2.36 -20.84 -60.58
N LEU A 279 2.06 -19.76 -61.30
CA LEU A 279 2.16 -18.40 -60.77
C LEU A 279 1.17 -18.15 -59.64
N GLY A 280 -0.03 -18.74 -59.74
CA GLY A 280 -1.02 -18.76 -58.66
C GLY A 280 -0.49 -19.44 -57.39
N ASP A 281 0.07 -20.65 -57.51
CA ASP A 281 0.66 -21.37 -56.37
C ASP A 281 1.82 -20.60 -55.74
N LEU A 282 2.68 -19.99 -56.57
CA LEU A 282 3.81 -19.20 -56.07
C LEU A 282 3.34 -17.95 -55.33
N SER A 283 2.30 -17.29 -55.82
CA SER A 283 1.69 -16.13 -55.15
C SER A 283 1.04 -16.52 -53.82
N ALA A 284 0.38 -17.68 -53.77
CA ALA A 284 -0.15 -18.23 -52.53
C ALA A 284 0.97 -18.50 -51.51
N MET A 285 2.08 -19.14 -51.91
CA MET A 285 3.24 -19.35 -51.04
C MET A 285 3.84 -18.03 -50.53
N GLN A 286 3.97 -17.02 -51.39
CA GLN A 286 4.43 -15.68 -50.98
C GLN A 286 3.49 -15.05 -49.95
N GLY A 287 2.17 -15.20 -50.11
CA GLY A 287 1.18 -14.79 -49.13
C GLY A 287 1.37 -15.49 -47.78
N MET A 288 1.52 -16.82 -47.78
CA MET A 288 1.69 -17.58 -46.55
C MET A 288 2.93 -17.16 -45.74
N VAL A 289 4.04 -16.90 -46.42
CA VAL A 289 5.29 -16.45 -45.77
C VAL A 289 5.10 -15.06 -45.15
N ARG A 290 4.43 -14.13 -45.85
CA ARG A 290 4.15 -12.78 -45.34
C ARG A 290 3.23 -12.83 -44.13
N GLU A 291 2.15 -13.59 -44.19
CA GLU A 291 1.20 -13.74 -43.07
C GLU A 291 1.87 -14.37 -41.84
N GLY A 292 2.76 -15.36 -42.03
CA GLY A 292 3.56 -15.93 -40.94
C GLY A 292 4.50 -14.91 -40.28
N LEU A 293 5.12 -14.03 -41.07
CA LEU A 293 5.92 -12.92 -40.54
C LEU A 293 5.05 -11.90 -39.81
N ASP A 294 3.86 -11.61 -40.33
CA ASP A 294 2.94 -10.68 -39.70
C ASP A 294 2.39 -11.18 -38.37
N LEU A 295 2.18 -12.50 -38.23
CA LEU A 295 1.93 -13.14 -36.93
C LEU A 295 3.12 -13.00 -35.98
N ALA A 296 4.34 -13.25 -36.46
CA ALA A 296 5.53 -13.10 -35.62
C ALA A 296 5.70 -11.66 -35.11
N ARG A 297 5.47 -10.68 -36.00
CA ARG A 297 5.52 -9.26 -35.70
C ARG A 297 4.36 -8.80 -34.83
N SER A 298 3.18 -9.42 -34.94
CA SER A 298 2.06 -9.06 -34.08
C SER A 298 2.27 -9.47 -32.64
N LEU A 299 3.23 -10.36 -32.34
CA LEU A 299 3.68 -10.68 -30.98
C LEU A 299 4.71 -9.66 -30.45
N ASP A 300 5.30 -8.84 -31.31
CA ASP A 300 6.30 -7.85 -30.94
C ASP A 300 5.67 -6.48 -30.67
N ALA A 301 5.95 -5.95 -29.49
CA ALA A 301 5.40 -4.71 -28.98
C ALA A 301 6.30 -3.48 -29.26
N SER A 302 7.25 -3.60 -30.20
CA SER A 302 8.29 -2.60 -30.44
C SER A 302 7.81 -1.26 -31.00
N GLU A 303 6.63 -1.21 -31.61
CA GLU A 303 6.09 0.03 -32.17
C GLU A 303 5.72 1.01 -31.04
N PRO A 304 6.16 2.29 -31.13
CA PRO A 304 5.84 3.29 -30.10
C PRO A 304 4.35 3.59 -30.07
N VAL A 305 3.82 3.80 -28.86
CA VAL A 305 2.45 4.26 -28.67
C VAL A 305 2.38 5.75 -28.99
N GLN A 306 1.46 6.13 -29.87
CA GLN A 306 1.20 7.51 -30.25
C GLN A 306 -0.30 7.80 -30.25
N ARG A 307 -0.67 9.09 -30.16
CA ARG A 307 -2.06 9.49 -30.37
C ARG A 307 -2.41 9.34 -31.84
N LEU A 308 -3.39 8.49 -32.13
CA LEU A 308 -3.90 8.27 -33.47
C LEU A 308 -5.38 8.64 -33.52
N ASP A 309 -5.80 9.26 -34.61
CA ASP A 309 -7.21 9.42 -34.93
C ASP A 309 -7.73 8.12 -35.54
N LEU A 310 -8.61 7.44 -34.81
CA LEU A 310 -9.12 6.13 -35.21
C LEU A 310 -10.03 6.23 -36.43
N ASP A 311 -10.80 7.32 -36.54
CA ASP A 311 -11.72 7.51 -37.66
C ASP A 311 -10.92 7.59 -38.97
N SER A 312 -9.86 8.42 -38.99
CA SER A 312 -8.93 8.51 -40.12
C SER A 312 -8.23 7.18 -40.46
N LEU A 313 -7.90 6.37 -39.44
CA LEU A 313 -7.27 5.07 -39.66
C LEU A 313 -8.23 4.07 -40.31
N VAL A 314 -9.46 3.97 -39.80
CA VAL A 314 -10.49 3.08 -40.33
C VAL A 314 -10.89 3.50 -41.74
N ASP A 315 -11.07 4.80 -41.96
CA ASP A 315 -11.39 5.36 -43.28
C ASP A 315 -10.31 5.04 -44.32
N SER A 316 -9.04 5.22 -43.96
CA SER A 316 -7.91 4.85 -44.82
C SER A 316 -7.91 3.36 -45.16
N VAL A 317 -8.15 2.47 -44.20
CA VAL A 317 -8.21 1.01 -44.45
C VAL A 317 -9.38 0.65 -45.35
N CYS A 318 -10.55 1.26 -45.17
CA CYS A 318 -11.73 1.00 -46.00
C CYS A 318 -11.55 1.53 -47.42
N THR A 319 -10.88 2.68 -47.58
CA THR A 319 -10.53 3.26 -48.88
C THR A 319 -9.54 2.36 -49.62
N ASP A 320 -8.45 1.94 -48.96
CA ASP A 320 -7.45 1.02 -49.55
C ASP A 320 -8.11 -0.29 -50.03
N ALA A 321 -9.05 -0.83 -49.26
CA ALA A 321 -9.81 -2.04 -49.62
C ALA A 321 -10.76 -1.82 -50.81
N SER A 322 -11.42 -0.66 -50.85
CA SER A 322 -12.29 -0.28 -51.97
C SER A 322 -11.51 -0.09 -53.27
N ASP A 323 -10.32 0.54 -53.20
CA ASP A 323 -9.39 0.71 -54.32
C ASP A 323 -8.86 -0.64 -54.84
N ALA A 324 -8.75 -1.64 -53.96
CA ALA A 324 -8.43 -3.02 -54.33
C ALA A 324 -9.62 -3.79 -54.94
N GLY A 325 -10.78 -3.15 -55.11
CA GLY A 325 -11.98 -3.71 -55.72
C GLY A 325 -12.86 -4.51 -54.75
N GLN A 326 -12.63 -4.42 -53.44
CA GLN A 326 -13.51 -5.05 -52.45
C GLN A 326 -14.74 -4.19 -52.18
N ALA A 327 -15.91 -4.82 -51.97
CA ALA A 327 -17.12 -4.09 -51.60
C ALA A 327 -17.10 -3.74 -50.10
N VAL A 328 -16.61 -2.55 -49.77
CA VAL A 328 -16.53 -2.07 -48.37
C VAL A 328 -17.36 -0.82 -48.19
N SER A 329 -18.08 -0.72 -47.07
CA SER A 329 -18.74 0.51 -46.63
C SER A 329 -18.27 0.90 -45.25
N PHE A 330 -18.10 2.19 -45.01
CA PHE A 330 -17.70 2.74 -43.72
C PHE A 330 -18.73 3.76 -43.24
N SER A 331 -19.09 3.68 -41.96
CA SER A 331 -20.04 4.60 -41.33
C SER A 331 -19.71 4.83 -39.85
N GLY A 332 -20.19 5.95 -39.31
CA GLY A 332 -19.94 6.37 -37.94
C GLY A 332 -18.70 7.24 -37.80
N SER A 333 -18.55 7.86 -36.62
CA SER A 333 -17.40 8.67 -36.24
C SER A 333 -17.34 8.74 -34.73
N THR A 334 -16.13 8.69 -34.19
CA THR A 334 -15.87 8.86 -32.76
C THR A 334 -15.38 10.25 -32.42
N GLY A 335 -14.71 10.93 -33.37
CA GLY A 335 -14.05 12.21 -33.16
C GLY A 335 -12.96 12.16 -32.08
N MET A 336 -12.40 10.99 -31.80
CA MET A 336 -11.46 10.77 -30.70
C MET A 336 -10.09 10.33 -31.19
N SER A 337 -9.06 10.85 -30.54
CA SER A 337 -7.71 10.30 -30.65
C SER A 337 -7.45 9.36 -29.47
N LEU A 338 -7.00 8.14 -29.77
CA LEU A 338 -6.65 7.12 -28.77
C LEU A 338 -5.14 6.83 -28.78
N PRO A 339 -4.54 6.47 -27.63
CA PRO A 339 -3.16 6.00 -27.59
C PRO A 339 -3.09 4.60 -28.20
N GLY A 340 -2.32 4.43 -29.27
CA GLY A 340 -2.14 3.13 -29.89
C GLY A 340 -0.93 3.05 -30.81
N ARG A 341 -0.76 1.89 -31.43
CA ARG A 341 0.29 1.58 -32.42
C ARG A 341 -0.32 1.58 -33.82
N PRO A 342 -0.16 2.64 -34.62
CA PRO A 342 -0.88 2.80 -35.88
C PRO A 342 -0.69 1.65 -36.88
N LEU A 343 0.53 1.13 -37.05
CA LEU A 343 0.81 0.05 -38.01
C LEU A 343 0.23 -1.28 -37.53
N ALA A 344 0.29 -1.56 -36.23
CA ALA A 344 -0.38 -2.70 -35.64
C ALA A 344 -1.90 -2.61 -35.82
N LEU A 345 -2.53 -1.50 -35.43
CA LEU A 345 -3.98 -1.32 -35.55
C LEU A 345 -4.45 -1.32 -37.01
N ARG A 346 -3.70 -0.71 -37.93
CA ARG A 346 -3.96 -0.82 -39.38
C ARG A 346 -4.07 -2.28 -39.79
N ARG A 347 -3.08 -3.09 -39.40
CA ARG A 347 -3.03 -4.53 -39.73
C ARG A 347 -4.17 -5.32 -39.10
N CYS A 348 -4.56 -5.00 -37.87
CA CYS A 348 -5.73 -5.58 -37.24
C CYS A 348 -6.99 -5.31 -38.07
N LEU A 349 -7.23 -4.05 -38.43
CA LEU A 349 -8.39 -3.64 -39.24
C LEU A 349 -8.37 -4.26 -40.63
N THR A 350 -7.23 -4.24 -41.33
CA THR A 350 -7.07 -4.87 -42.64
C THR A 350 -7.42 -6.36 -42.58
N ASN A 351 -6.93 -7.11 -41.58
CA ASN A 351 -7.28 -8.52 -41.44
C ASN A 351 -8.78 -8.75 -41.22
N LEU A 352 -9.46 -7.90 -40.44
CA LEU A 352 -10.90 -8.02 -40.21
C LEU A 352 -11.70 -7.69 -41.48
N VAL A 353 -11.33 -6.61 -42.18
CA VAL A 353 -12.00 -6.16 -43.42
C VAL A 353 -11.78 -7.17 -44.55
N ASP A 354 -10.54 -7.64 -44.75
CA ASP A 354 -10.21 -8.65 -45.75
C ASP A 354 -10.98 -9.95 -45.50
N ASN A 355 -11.11 -10.36 -44.23
CA ASN A 355 -11.88 -11.54 -43.86
C ASN A 355 -13.38 -11.35 -44.22
N ALA A 356 -13.96 -10.21 -43.85
CA ALA A 356 -15.36 -9.91 -44.16
C ALA A 356 -15.63 -9.82 -45.68
N ALA A 357 -14.77 -9.12 -46.43
CA ALA A 357 -14.89 -8.99 -47.88
C ALA A 357 -14.76 -10.35 -48.58
N LYS A 358 -13.85 -11.20 -48.12
CA LYS A 358 -13.58 -12.49 -48.73
C LYS A 358 -14.67 -13.53 -48.48
N TYR A 359 -15.16 -13.66 -47.26
CA TYR A 359 -16.14 -14.69 -46.90
C TYR A 359 -17.59 -14.20 -47.01
N GLY A 360 -17.85 -12.91 -46.82
CA GLY A 360 -19.20 -12.33 -46.93
C GLY A 360 -19.44 -11.50 -48.17
N ARG A 361 -18.48 -11.44 -49.12
CA ARG A 361 -18.50 -10.64 -50.37
C ARG A 361 -18.58 -9.13 -50.19
N ARG A 362 -18.97 -8.66 -49.01
CA ARG A 362 -19.12 -7.27 -48.63
C ARG A 362 -18.77 -7.10 -47.15
N ALA A 363 -18.06 -6.03 -46.82
CA ALA A 363 -17.74 -5.63 -45.45
C ALA A 363 -18.42 -4.30 -45.12
N ASP A 364 -19.23 -4.27 -44.06
CA ASP A 364 -19.82 -3.05 -43.52
C ASP A 364 -19.11 -2.72 -42.19
N VAL A 365 -18.35 -1.63 -42.19
CA VAL A 365 -17.58 -1.17 -41.03
C VAL A 365 -18.33 -0.04 -40.35
N THR A 366 -18.53 -0.18 -39.04
CA THR A 366 -19.15 0.85 -38.20
C THR A 366 -18.27 1.14 -36.99
N VAL A 367 -18.06 2.41 -36.69
CA VAL A 367 -17.35 2.83 -35.48
C VAL A 367 -18.30 3.55 -34.55
N GLN A 368 -18.30 3.17 -33.27
CA GLN A 368 -19.15 3.75 -32.24
C GLN A 368 -18.36 4.03 -30.95
N ARG A 369 -18.67 5.16 -30.32
CA ARG A 369 -18.13 5.52 -29.01
C ARG A 369 -19.01 4.97 -27.89
N GLY A 370 -18.41 4.19 -26.99
CA GLY A 370 -19.02 3.74 -25.75
C GLY A 370 -18.46 4.46 -24.51
N PRO A 371 -18.96 4.13 -23.30
CA PRO A 371 -18.42 4.65 -22.05
C PRO A 371 -17.02 4.10 -21.77
N GLY A 372 -15.98 4.89 -22.05
CA GLY A 372 -14.57 4.52 -21.79
C GLY A 372 -13.96 3.53 -22.80
N VAL A 373 -14.68 3.21 -23.88
CA VAL A 373 -14.23 2.32 -24.95
C VAL A 373 -14.70 2.82 -26.32
N VAL A 374 -14.00 2.42 -27.37
CA VAL A 374 -14.48 2.48 -28.76
C VAL A 374 -14.77 1.07 -29.26
N LEU A 375 -15.86 0.93 -30.01
CA LEU A 375 -16.21 -0.29 -30.71
C LEU A 375 -16.07 -0.06 -32.22
N VAL A 376 -15.31 -0.95 -32.87
CA VAL A 376 -15.26 -1.07 -34.33
C VAL A 376 -15.93 -2.39 -34.69
N SER A 377 -17.12 -2.32 -35.29
CA SER A 377 -17.83 -3.48 -35.82
C SER A 377 -17.50 -3.64 -37.29
N VAL A 378 -17.01 -4.81 -37.69
CA VAL A 378 -16.85 -5.23 -39.08
C VAL A 378 -17.85 -6.35 -39.33
N ARG A 379 -18.90 -6.03 -40.08
CA ARG A 379 -19.96 -6.97 -40.42
C ARG A 379 -19.78 -7.50 -41.84
N ASP A 380 -19.95 -8.81 -41.99
CA ASP A 380 -20.03 -9.48 -43.28
C ASP A 380 -21.45 -9.99 -43.58
N HIS A 381 -21.67 -10.46 -44.80
CA HIS A 381 -22.94 -11.04 -45.28
C HIS A 381 -22.77 -12.51 -45.70
N GLY A 382 -21.83 -13.21 -45.06
CA GLY A 382 -21.50 -14.61 -45.34
C GLY A 382 -22.43 -15.60 -44.63
N PRO A 383 -22.08 -16.90 -44.66
CA PRO A 383 -22.84 -17.95 -43.98
C PRO A 383 -22.71 -17.92 -42.44
N GLY A 384 -21.83 -17.08 -41.88
CA GLY A 384 -21.48 -17.08 -40.45
C GLY A 384 -20.54 -18.22 -40.08
N ILE A 385 -20.39 -18.46 -38.77
CA ILE A 385 -19.50 -19.49 -38.19
C ILE A 385 -20.31 -20.33 -37.20
N PRO A 386 -20.21 -21.67 -37.19
CA PRO A 386 -20.82 -22.50 -36.16
C PRO A 386 -20.43 -22.03 -34.74
N GLU A 387 -21.40 -21.99 -33.82
CA GLU A 387 -21.21 -21.41 -32.48
C GLU A 387 -20.05 -22.04 -31.69
N ASP A 388 -19.82 -23.35 -31.88
CA ASP A 388 -18.75 -24.13 -31.26
C ASP A 388 -17.36 -23.86 -31.84
N GLN A 389 -17.29 -23.09 -32.92
CA GLN A 389 -16.06 -22.74 -33.64
C GLN A 389 -15.72 -21.25 -33.58
N LEU A 390 -16.61 -20.39 -33.07
CA LEU A 390 -16.38 -18.94 -32.95
C LEU A 390 -15.08 -18.60 -32.20
N GLU A 391 -14.73 -19.37 -31.17
CA GLU A 391 -13.48 -19.15 -30.44
C GLU A 391 -12.28 -19.81 -31.15
N LYS A 392 -12.47 -20.99 -31.74
CA LYS A 392 -11.40 -21.77 -32.39
C LYS A 392 -10.85 -21.10 -33.65
N VAL A 393 -11.64 -20.27 -34.34
CA VAL A 393 -11.18 -19.54 -35.53
C VAL A 393 -10.12 -18.48 -35.22
N PHE A 394 -9.89 -18.17 -33.95
CA PHE A 394 -8.74 -17.37 -33.52
C PHE A 394 -7.45 -18.18 -33.36
N ASP A 395 -7.50 -19.52 -33.39
CA ASP A 395 -6.31 -20.36 -33.30
C ASP A 395 -5.48 -20.25 -34.59
N PRO A 396 -4.14 -20.06 -34.50
CA PRO A 396 -3.29 -19.99 -35.67
C PRO A 396 -3.43 -21.22 -36.57
N PHE A 397 -3.54 -20.99 -37.89
CA PHE A 397 -3.70 -22.02 -38.93
C PHE A 397 -5.04 -22.78 -38.91
N TYR A 398 -5.97 -22.41 -38.03
CA TYR A 398 -7.31 -23.00 -38.01
C TYR A 398 -8.17 -22.46 -39.15
N ARG A 399 -8.93 -23.35 -39.81
CA ARG A 399 -9.85 -23.01 -40.90
C ARG A 399 -11.11 -23.88 -40.83
N LEU A 400 -12.26 -23.28 -41.14
CA LEU A 400 -13.56 -23.96 -41.19
C LEU A 400 -13.69 -24.92 -42.38
N GLU A 401 -13.07 -24.58 -43.52
CA GLU A 401 -13.10 -25.42 -44.72
C GLU A 401 -11.92 -26.38 -44.75
N THR A 402 -12.20 -27.68 -44.80
CA THR A 402 -11.19 -28.76 -44.90
C THR A 402 -10.59 -28.87 -46.31
N SER A 403 -11.23 -28.29 -47.32
CA SER A 403 -10.77 -28.38 -48.71
C SER A 403 -9.71 -27.31 -49.01
N ARG A 404 -8.54 -27.73 -49.50
CA ARG A 404 -7.51 -26.84 -50.07
C ARG A 404 -7.92 -26.28 -51.44
N SER A 405 -9.18 -25.92 -51.62
CA SER A 405 -9.66 -25.32 -52.85
C SER A 405 -9.02 -23.94 -52.99
N ARG A 406 -8.36 -23.70 -54.13
CA ARG A 406 -7.58 -22.49 -54.43
C ARG A 406 -8.41 -21.19 -54.34
N ASP A 407 -9.74 -21.28 -54.43
CA ASP A 407 -10.64 -20.11 -54.50
C ASP A 407 -10.87 -19.41 -53.15
N THR A 408 -10.69 -20.08 -52.00
CA THR A 408 -10.86 -19.47 -50.65
C THR A 408 -9.52 -19.11 -49.98
N GLY A 409 -8.44 -18.95 -50.75
CA GLY A 409 -7.04 -18.82 -50.32
C GLY A 409 -6.76 -17.86 -49.15
N GLY A 410 -6.48 -18.41 -47.96
CA GLY A 410 -5.99 -17.69 -46.77
C GLY A 410 -5.35 -18.67 -45.79
N THR A 411 -4.34 -18.25 -45.01
CA THR A 411 -3.63 -19.18 -44.10
C THR A 411 -4.34 -19.50 -42.79
N GLY A 412 -5.43 -18.80 -42.46
CA GLY A 412 -6.03 -18.89 -41.12
C GLY A 412 -5.22 -18.16 -40.05
N LEU A 413 -4.40 -17.18 -40.44
CA LEU A 413 -3.61 -16.36 -39.52
C LEU A 413 -4.23 -14.99 -39.22
N GLY A 414 -5.07 -14.45 -40.11
CA GLY A 414 -5.58 -13.08 -40.01
C GLY A 414 -6.34 -12.78 -38.72
N LEU A 415 -7.28 -13.65 -38.31
CA LEU A 415 -8.04 -13.48 -37.06
C LEU A 415 -7.14 -13.61 -35.82
N ALA A 416 -6.19 -14.54 -35.82
CA ALA A 416 -5.21 -14.68 -34.74
C ALA A 416 -4.33 -13.41 -34.61
N ILE A 417 -3.89 -12.85 -35.72
CA ILE A 417 -3.14 -11.59 -35.77
C ILE A 417 -3.99 -10.45 -35.18
N ALA A 418 -5.24 -10.32 -35.63
CA ALA A 418 -6.14 -9.28 -35.14
C ALA A 418 -6.35 -9.39 -33.63
N ARG A 419 -6.59 -10.61 -33.10
CA ARG A 419 -6.78 -10.86 -31.67
C ARG A 419 -5.55 -10.46 -30.86
N ASN A 420 -4.36 -10.91 -31.26
CA ASN A 420 -3.11 -10.57 -30.58
C ASN A 420 -2.91 -9.05 -30.51
N ILE A 421 -3.20 -8.34 -31.60
CA ILE A 421 -3.06 -6.88 -31.66
C ILE A 421 -4.08 -6.22 -30.74
N ALA A 422 -5.33 -6.67 -30.72
CA ALA A 422 -6.35 -6.13 -29.82
C ALA A 422 -5.96 -6.30 -28.35
N GLU A 423 -5.52 -7.51 -27.96
CA GLU A 423 -5.08 -7.81 -26.59
C GLU A 423 -3.88 -6.95 -26.16
N GLN A 424 -2.92 -6.71 -27.06
CA GLN A 424 -1.80 -5.79 -26.81
C GLN A 424 -2.21 -4.33 -26.60
N HIS A 425 -3.38 -3.94 -27.10
CA HIS A 425 -3.96 -2.62 -26.86
C HIS A 425 -4.91 -2.61 -25.64
N GLY A 426 -4.93 -3.69 -24.84
CA GLY A 426 -5.86 -3.85 -23.72
C GLY A 426 -7.31 -4.01 -24.16
N GLY A 427 -7.54 -4.26 -25.44
CA GLY A 427 -8.83 -4.50 -26.05
C GLY A 427 -9.15 -5.98 -26.19
N LYS A 428 -10.24 -6.27 -26.90
CA LYS A 428 -10.66 -7.63 -27.27
C LYS A 428 -11.39 -7.64 -28.61
N ILE A 429 -11.40 -8.79 -29.26
CA ILE A 429 -12.23 -9.05 -30.44
C ILE A 429 -13.22 -10.15 -30.09
N GLU A 430 -14.49 -9.92 -30.41
CA GLU A 430 -15.56 -10.90 -30.28
C GLU A 430 -16.19 -11.14 -31.64
N LEU A 431 -16.51 -12.40 -31.94
CA LEU A 431 -17.24 -12.79 -33.15
C LEU A 431 -18.66 -13.16 -32.76
N ARG A 432 -19.65 -12.65 -33.51
CA ARG A 432 -21.06 -12.95 -33.29
C ARG A 432 -21.77 -13.20 -34.61
N ASN A 433 -22.56 -14.27 -34.68
CA ASN A 433 -23.48 -14.48 -35.79
C ASN A 433 -24.66 -13.51 -35.72
N ARG A 434 -25.06 -12.98 -36.88
CA ARG A 434 -26.21 -12.11 -37.03
C ARG A 434 -27.47 -12.91 -37.36
N ALA A 435 -28.61 -12.50 -36.82
CA ALA A 435 -29.89 -13.18 -37.04
C ALA A 435 -30.35 -13.12 -38.51
N ASP A 436 -29.93 -12.08 -39.23
CA ASP A 436 -30.16 -11.85 -40.65
C ASP A 436 -29.07 -12.46 -41.55
N GLY A 437 -28.18 -13.28 -40.99
CA GLY A 437 -27.04 -13.87 -41.70
C GLY A 437 -25.78 -13.01 -41.65
N GLY A 438 -24.63 -13.66 -41.80
CA GLY A 438 -23.30 -13.05 -41.68
C GLY A 438 -22.70 -13.10 -40.28
N LEU A 439 -21.43 -12.72 -40.23
CA LEU A 439 -20.63 -12.61 -39.01
C LEU A 439 -20.35 -11.14 -38.71
N GLU A 440 -20.39 -10.78 -37.43
CA GLU A 440 -19.97 -9.47 -36.94
C GLU A 440 -18.74 -9.65 -36.06
N ALA A 441 -17.62 -9.07 -36.45
CA ALA A 441 -16.40 -8.98 -35.66
C ALA A 441 -16.37 -7.62 -34.94
N ILE A 442 -16.37 -7.65 -33.60
CA ILE A 442 -16.43 -6.45 -32.76
C ILE A 442 -15.08 -6.28 -32.07
N LEU A 443 -14.31 -5.30 -32.52
CA LEU A 443 -13.08 -4.86 -31.87
C LEU A 443 -13.42 -3.80 -30.82
N THR A 444 -13.12 -4.09 -29.56
CA THR A 444 -13.27 -3.15 -28.43
C THR A 444 -11.90 -2.63 -28.02
N LEU A 445 -11.72 -1.32 -27.98
CA LEU A 445 -10.48 -0.66 -27.55
C LEU A 445 -10.74 0.30 -26.37
N PRO A 446 -9.93 0.30 -25.31
CA PRO A 446 -10.03 1.27 -24.23
C PRO A 446 -9.62 2.69 -24.68
N CYS A 447 -10.30 3.71 -24.15
CA CYS A 447 -10.04 5.14 -24.46
C CYS A 447 -9.09 5.82 -23.48
#